data_AF-A0A354DKB1-F1
#
_entry.id   AF-A0A354DKB1-F1
#
_cell.length_a   1.000
_cell.length_b   1.000
_cell.length_c   1.000
_cell.angle_alpha   90.00
_cell.angle_beta   90.00
_cell.angle_gamma   90.00
#
_symmetry.space_group_name_H-M   'P 1'
#
loop_
_entity.id
_entity.type
_entity.pdbx_description
1 polymer ?
#
loop_
_entity_poly.entity_id
_entity_poly.type
_entity_poly.pdbx_seq_one_letter_code
_entity_poly.pdbx_strand_id
1 'polypeptide(L)'
;HNPLLQQSVPSDLEKLQQALLKEFKMRGLVMADPEVIRLMDTTLQAGPSQMIPVSITKDGGFYKNASVATEEQFASLQTYLRELVQETGIKITEGDVSISPYRLRKQVPCTYCPYKGVCQFDQLIEGNAYRFLKNEPKEKVWEKIAERQGGNEDGNEETRQ
;
A
#
# COMPACT_ATOMS: atom_id res chain seq x y z
N HIS A 1 9.82 -11.04 14.97
CA HIS A 1 10.25 -9.74 15.53
C HIS A 1 9.58 -9.60 16.89
N ASN A 2 10.31 -9.30 17.97
CA ASN A 2 9.75 -9.15 19.32
C ASN A 2 9.84 -7.67 19.74
N PRO A 3 8.73 -6.92 19.80
CA PRO A 3 8.76 -5.51 20.17
C PRO A 3 9.07 -5.34 21.65
N LEU A 4 10.02 -4.47 21.97
CA LEU A 4 10.36 -4.09 23.35
C LEU A 4 9.59 -2.81 23.70
N LEU A 5 8.79 -2.85 24.77
CA LEU A 5 8.09 -1.67 25.27
C LEU A 5 9.08 -0.74 25.99
N GLN A 6 9.24 0.48 25.50
CA GLN A 6 10.04 1.53 26.15
C GLN A 6 9.22 2.24 27.25
N GLN A 7 8.77 1.50 28.26
CA GLN A 7 8.12 2.05 29.45
C GLN A 7 8.79 1.54 30.72
N SER A 8 8.99 2.43 31.71
CA SER A 8 9.26 2.02 33.09
C SER A 8 8.05 1.21 33.57
N VAL A 9 8.27 -0.02 34.06
CA VAL A 9 7.22 -0.98 34.49
C VAL A 9 6.06 -0.23 35.17
N PRO A 10 4.90 -0.05 34.49
CA PRO A 10 3.75 0.56 35.11
C PRO A 10 3.26 -0.38 36.21
N SER A 11 2.79 0.17 37.33
CA SER A 11 2.13 -0.61 38.39
C SER A 11 0.82 -1.29 37.94
N ASP A 12 0.40 -1.04 36.71
CA ASP A 12 -0.87 -1.45 36.11
C ASP A 12 -0.59 -2.41 34.94
N LEU A 13 -0.67 -3.71 35.23
CA LEU A 13 -0.43 -4.80 34.28
C LEU A 13 -1.38 -4.75 33.08
N GLU A 14 -2.59 -4.23 33.26
CA GLU A 14 -3.62 -4.19 32.22
C GLU A 14 -3.25 -3.18 31.12
N LYS A 15 -2.75 -1.99 31.52
CA LYS A 15 -2.23 -1.00 30.58
C LYS A 15 -0.99 -1.49 29.83
N LEU A 16 -0.13 -2.25 30.49
CA LEU A 16 1.05 -2.85 29.87
C LEU A 16 0.64 -3.86 28.78
N GLN A 17 -0.34 -4.71 29.07
CA GLN A 17 -0.87 -5.68 28.11
C GLN A 17 -1.52 -4.98 26.90
N GLN A 18 -2.29 -3.92 27.11
CA GLN A 18 -2.87 -3.12 26.02
C GLN A 18 -1.80 -2.45 25.14
N ALA A 19 -0.74 -1.92 25.75
CA ALA A 19 0.38 -1.33 25.01
C ALA A 19 1.10 -2.38 24.15
N LEU A 20 1.31 -3.59 24.69
CA LEU A 20 1.89 -4.70 23.95
C LEU A 20 1.02 -5.10 22.75
N LEU A 21 -0.28 -5.28 22.96
CA LEU A 21 -1.22 -5.63 21.89
C LEU A 21 -1.24 -4.59 20.78
N LYS A 22 -1.13 -3.30 21.12
CA LYS A 22 -1.07 -2.22 20.15
C LYS A 22 0.15 -2.29 19.24
N GLU A 23 1.30 -2.75 19.73
CA GLU A 23 2.50 -2.96 18.90
C GLU A 23 2.33 -4.11 17.90
N PHE A 24 1.50 -5.10 18.25
CA PHE A 24 1.14 -6.23 17.37
C PHE A 24 -0.06 -5.95 16.47
N LYS A 25 -0.64 -4.75 16.53
CA LYS A 25 -1.74 -4.36 15.65
C LYS A 25 -1.32 -4.50 14.19
N MET A 26 -2.08 -5.29 13.44
CA MET A 26 -1.84 -5.53 12.02
C MET A 26 -1.94 -4.21 11.23
N ARG A 27 -1.11 -4.12 10.19
CA ARG A 27 -1.13 -3.02 9.22
C ARG A 27 -1.54 -3.58 7.88
N GLY A 28 -2.34 -2.82 7.12
CA GLY A 28 -2.82 -3.27 5.83
C GLY A 28 -4.15 -2.63 5.47
N LEU A 29 -4.78 -3.18 4.45
CA LEU A 29 -6.08 -2.77 3.93
C LEU A 29 -7.08 -3.91 4.16
N VAL A 30 -8.27 -3.60 4.64
CA VAL A 30 -9.32 -4.58 4.96
C VAL A 30 -10.56 -4.31 4.09
N MET A 31 -11.36 -5.34 3.83
CA MET A 31 -12.65 -5.18 3.14
C MET A 31 -13.58 -4.29 3.97
N ALA A 32 -14.24 -3.34 3.31
CA ALA A 32 -15.22 -2.44 3.91
C ALA A 32 -16.56 -3.15 4.20
N ASP A 33 -16.49 -4.32 4.83
CA ASP A 33 -17.63 -5.15 5.21
C ASP A 33 -17.61 -5.36 6.74
N PRO A 34 -18.60 -4.83 7.48
CA PRO A 34 -18.71 -4.98 8.93
C PRO A 34 -18.73 -6.45 9.39
N GLU A 35 -19.32 -7.37 8.63
CA GLU A 35 -19.39 -8.79 9.00
C GLU A 35 -18.00 -9.43 8.91
N VAL A 36 -17.27 -9.19 7.81
CA VAL A 36 -15.88 -9.64 7.67
C VAL A 36 -15.01 -9.09 8.80
N ILE A 37 -15.19 -7.81 9.14
CA ILE A 37 -14.43 -7.17 10.21
C ILE A 37 -14.74 -7.78 11.59
N ARG A 38 -16.00 -8.12 11.88
CA ARG A 38 -16.39 -8.85 13.11
C ARG A 38 -15.80 -10.25 13.15
N LEU A 39 -15.63 -10.91 12.01
CA LEU A 39 -14.96 -12.21 11.93
C LEU A 39 -13.44 -12.07 12.16
N MET A 40 -12.83 -10.94 11.79
CA MET A 40 -11.41 -10.66 12.05
C MET A 40 -11.14 -10.21 13.49
N ASP A 41 -12.08 -9.49 14.12
CA ASP A 41 -12.02 -9.07 15.52
C ASP A 41 -13.39 -9.24 16.19
N THR A 42 -13.60 -10.42 16.80
CA THR A 42 -14.86 -10.79 17.44
C THR A 42 -15.18 -9.95 18.67
N THR A 43 -14.19 -9.24 19.22
CA THR A 43 -14.38 -8.36 20.39
C THR A 43 -14.83 -6.95 20.00
N LEU A 44 -14.79 -6.61 18.70
CA LEU A 44 -15.10 -5.29 18.19
C LEU A 44 -16.62 -5.07 18.06
N GLN A 45 -17.17 -4.18 18.88
CA GLN A 45 -18.56 -3.72 18.76
C GLN A 45 -18.64 -2.31 18.16
N ALA A 46 -17.89 -1.36 18.73
CA ALA A 46 -17.72 0.01 18.23
C ALA A 46 -16.39 0.57 18.75
N GLY A 47 -15.84 1.55 18.04
CA GLY A 47 -14.55 2.17 18.33
C GLY A 47 -13.38 1.53 17.54
N PRO A 48 -12.14 1.77 17.97
CA PRO A 48 -10.95 1.25 17.31
C PRO A 48 -10.70 -0.22 17.65
N SER A 49 -10.38 -1.03 16.63
CA SER A 49 -9.90 -2.39 16.84
C SER A 49 -8.47 -2.39 17.40
N GLN A 50 -8.18 -3.35 18.30
CA GLN A 50 -6.82 -3.58 18.81
C GLN A 50 -6.00 -4.48 17.86
N MET A 51 -6.66 -5.28 17.02
CA MET A 51 -6.02 -6.28 16.15
C MET A 51 -5.81 -5.79 14.72
N ILE A 52 -6.80 -5.11 14.13
CA ILE A 52 -6.81 -4.70 12.71
C ILE A 52 -6.87 -3.18 12.55
N PRO A 53 -6.43 -2.62 11.42
CA PRO A 53 -6.33 -1.17 11.20
C PRO A 53 -7.68 -0.50 10.88
N VAL A 54 -8.74 -0.88 11.61
CA VAL A 54 -10.11 -0.42 11.39
C VAL A 54 -10.68 0.21 12.66
N SER A 55 -11.65 1.12 12.48
CA SER A 55 -12.45 1.68 13.55
C SER A 55 -13.91 1.77 13.08
N ILE A 56 -14.84 1.26 13.89
CA ILE A 56 -16.28 1.15 13.57
C ILE A 56 -17.09 2.17 14.40
N THR A 57 -18.01 2.90 13.77
CA THR A 57 -18.91 3.82 14.47
C THR A 57 -20.04 3.05 15.17
N LYS A 58 -20.74 3.68 16.12
CA LYS A 58 -21.89 3.04 16.79
C LYS A 58 -23.01 2.62 15.83
N ASP A 59 -23.10 3.30 14.68
CA ASP A 59 -24.09 3.06 13.63
C ASP A 59 -23.64 1.97 12.63
N GLY A 60 -22.50 1.31 12.85
CA GLY A 60 -21.97 0.24 11.99
C GLY A 60 -21.15 0.72 10.79
N GLY A 61 -20.96 2.03 10.63
CA GLY A 61 -20.10 2.61 9.60
C GLY A 61 -18.61 2.63 9.99
N PHE A 62 -17.77 3.24 9.14
CA PHE A 62 -16.33 3.35 9.36
C PHE A 62 -15.89 4.78 9.64
N TYR A 63 -14.93 4.95 10.55
CA TYR A 63 -14.26 6.24 10.71
C TYR A 63 -13.34 6.54 9.52
N LYS A 64 -13.09 7.83 9.23
CA LYS A 64 -12.25 8.28 8.10
C LYS A 64 -10.81 7.72 8.13
N ASN A 65 -10.30 7.40 9.32
CA ASN A 65 -8.96 6.83 9.49
C ASN A 65 -8.92 5.30 9.38
N ALA A 66 -10.06 4.63 9.13
CA ALA A 66 -10.10 3.20 8.92
C ALA A 66 -9.41 2.84 7.60
N SER A 67 -8.51 1.86 7.64
CA SER A 67 -7.82 1.34 6.47
C SER A 67 -8.69 0.28 5.78
N VAL A 68 -9.78 0.75 5.17
CA VAL A 68 -10.75 -0.08 4.45
C VAL A 68 -10.81 0.26 2.96
N ALA A 69 -11.17 -0.72 2.15
CA ALA A 69 -11.50 -0.58 0.74
C ALA A 69 -12.72 -1.44 0.39
N THR A 70 -13.53 -0.97 -0.56
CA THR A 70 -14.72 -1.71 -1.04
C THR A 70 -14.31 -2.90 -1.90
N GLU A 71 -15.26 -3.79 -2.19
CA GLU A 71 -15.03 -4.92 -3.09
C GLU A 71 -14.60 -4.44 -4.49
N GLU A 72 -15.23 -3.39 -5.01
CA GLU A 72 -14.88 -2.78 -6.30
C GLU A 72 -13.46 -2.20 -6.26
N GLN A 73 -13.08 -1.53 -5.18
CA GLN A 73 -11.72 -1.02 -5.02
C GLN A 73 -10.69 -2.16 -4.98
N PHE A 74 -11.01 -3.29 -4.33
CA PHE A 74 -10.15 -4.48 -4.35
C PHE A 74 -10.06 -5.09 -5.75
N ALA A 75 -11.17 -5.17 -6.48
CA ALA A 75 -11.19 -5.66 -7.86
C ALA A 75 -10.33 -4.76 -8.76
N SER A 76 -10.52 -3.43 -8.68
CA SER A 76 -9.70 -2.47 -9.40
C SER A 76 -8.22 -2.58 -9.04
N LEU A 77 -7.87 -2.72 -7.76
CA LEU A 77 -6.48 -2.88 -7.36
C LEU A 77 -5.85 -4.16 -7.95
N GLN A 78 -6.60 -5.27 -7.97
CA GLN A 78 -6.16 -6.53 -8.56
C GLN A 78 -5.94 -6.44 -10.06
N THR A 79 -6.87 -5.80 -10.79
CA THR A 79 -6.73 -5.56 -12.23
C THR A 79 -5.51 -4.70 -12.53
N TYR A 80 -5.34 -3.58 -11.82
CA TYR A 80 -4.15 -2.72 -11.95
C TYR A 80 -2.85 -3.48 -11.69
N LEU A 81 -2.82 -4.36 -10.69
CA LEU A 81 -1.65 -5.18 -10.40
C LEU A 81 -1.34 -6.14 -11.56
N ARG A 82 -2.35 -6.79 -12.15
CA ARG A 82 -2.17 -7.70 -13.28
C ARG A 82 -1.58 -6.98 -14.49
N GLU A 83 -2.11 -5.82 -14.83
CA GLU A 83 -1.60 -4.97 -15.90
C GLU A 83 -0.15 -4.54 -15.63
N LEU A 84 0.15 -4.12 -14.40
CA LEU A 84 1.51 -3.71 -14.02
C LEU A 84 2.52 -4.86 -14.14
N VAL A 85 2.12 -6.06 -13.72
CA VAL A 85 2.95 -7.27 -13.84
C VAL A 85 3.17 -7.62 -15.31
N GLN A 86 2.13 -7.53 -16.14
CA GLN A 86 2.23 -7.78 -17.59
C GLN A 86 3.16 -6.78 -18.27
N GLU A 87 2.96 -5.48 -18.05
CA GLU A 87 3.80 -4.41 -18.60
C GLU A 87 5.27 -4.59 -18.19
N THR A 88 5.50 -4.90 -16.91
CA THR A 88 6.85 -5.15 -16.38
C THR A 88 7.48 -6.38 -17.03
N GLY A 89 6.69 -7.45 -17.23
CA GLY A 89 7.13 -8.66 -17.90
C GLY A 89 7.56 -8.41 -19.35
N ILE A 90 6.77 -7.64 -20.10
CA ILE A 90 7.08 -7.25 -21.49
C ILE A 90 8.41 -6.49 -21.54
N LYS A 91 8.58 -5.46 -20.70
CA LYS A 91 9.83 -4.67 -20.62
C LYS A 91 11.05 -5.53 -20.32
N ILE A 92 10.93 -6.50 -19.41
CA ILE A 92 12.00 -7.45 -19.12
C ILE A 92 12.34 -8.29 -20.36
N THR A 93 11.34 -8.82 -21.07
CA THR A 93 11.56 -9.64 -22.27
C THR A 93 12.11 -8.86 -23.45
N GLU A 94 11.84 -7.56 -23.53
CA GLU A 94 12.41 -6.64 -24.51
C GLU A 94 13.85 -6.22 -24.16
N GLY A 95 14.34 -6.60 -22.98
CA GLY A 95 15.69 -6.28 -22.54
C GLY A 95 15.85 -4.87 -21.97
N ASP A 96 14.77 -4.26 -21.46
CA ASP A 96 14.87 -2.97 -20.75
C ASP A 96 15.68 -3.13 -19.46
N VAL A 97 16.91 -2.60 -19.49
CA VAL A 97 17.85 -2.56 -18.37
C VAL A 97 18.14 -1.13 -17.92
N SER A 98 17.21 -0.20 -18.16
CA SER A 98 17.39 1.21 -17.86
C SER A 98 17.62 1.50 -16.37
N ILE A 99 18.60 2.35 -16.07
CA ILE A 99 18.93 2.77 -14.70
C ILE A 99 18.03 3.95 -14.32
N SER A 100 16.87 3.66 -13.74
CA SER A 100 15.83 4.66 -13.45
C SER A 100 15.37 4.68 -11.98
N PRO A 101 16.28 4.91 -11.00
CA PRO A 101 15.92 4.86 -9.58
C PRO A 101 14.89 5.94 -9.23
N TYR A 102 13.93 5.57 -8.37
CA TYR A 102 12.94 6.53 -7.89
C TYR A 102 13.41 7.28 -6.64
N ARG A 103 12.80 8.43 -6.37
CA ARG A 103 12.88 9.10 -5.08
C ARG A 103 11.47 9.40 -4.57
N LEU A 104 11.14 8.89 -3.38
CA LEU A 104 9.87 9.14 -2.71
C LEU A 104 10.16 9.80 -1.35
N ARG A 105 9.87 11.09 -1.23
CA ARG A 105 10.29 11.91 -0.08
C ARG A 105 11.81 11.77 0.14
N LYS A 106 12.23 11.20 1.27
CA LYS A 106 13.64 10.91 1.62
C LYS A 106 14.07 9.48 1.26
N GLN A 107 13.15 8.65 0.79
CA GLN A 107 13.44 7.25 0.47
C GLN A 107 13.98 7.14 -0.96
N VAL A 108 15.12 6.47 -1.08
CA VAL A 108 15.73 6.11 -2.36
C VAL A 108 16.11 4.62 -2.30
N PRO A 109 15.80 3.82 -3.33
CA PRO A 109 16.11 2.39 -3.33
C PRO A 109 17.62 2.12 -3.34
N CYS A 110 18.40 3.07 -3.85
CA CYS A 110 19.87 3.00 -3.88
C CYS A 110 20.51 2.84 -2.49
N THR A 111 19.82 3.21 -1.40
CA THR A 111 20.32 3.04 -0.03
C THR A 111 20.53 1.56 0.34
N TYR A 112 19.70 0.67 -0.21
CA TYR A 112 19.72 -0.76 0.10
C TYR A 112 20.09 -1.64 -1.11
N CYS A 113 20.46 -1.02 -2.24
CA CYS A 113 20.76 -1.75 -3.48
C CYS A 113 22.21 -2.29 -3.45
N PRO A 114 22.41 -3.63 -3.59
CA PRO A 114 23.75 -4.22 -3.62
C PRO A 114 24.51 -3.89 -4.91
N TYR A 115 23.82 -3.47 -5.98
CA TYR A 115 24.40 -3.19 -7.30
C TYR A 115 24.84 -1.74 -7.50
N LYS A 116 24.86 -0.92 -6.44
CA LYS A 116 25.22 0.50 -6.54
C LYS A 116 26.61 0.75 -7.16
N GLY A 117 27.59 -0.10 -6.85
CA GLY A 117 28.94 -0.01 -7.42
C GLY A 117 29.02 -0.41 -8.89
N VAL A 118 28.02 -1.14 -9.40
CA VAL A 118 27.96 -1.62 -10.79
C VAL A 118 27.21 -0.63 -11.68
N CYS A 119 26.07 -0.10 -11.21
CA CYS A 119 25.24 0.77 -12.04
C CYS A 119 25.85 2.15 -12.31
N GLN A 120 26.83 2.59 -11.50
CA GLN A 120 27.51 3.89 -11.65
C GLN A 120 26.54 5.08 -11.73
N PHE A 121 25.36 4.98 -11.11
CA PHE A 121 24.38 6.06 -11.09
C PHE A 121 24.93 7.26 -10.31
N ASP A 122 25.16 8.36 -11.03
CA ASP A 122 25.61 9.64 -10.49
C ASP A 122 24.81 10.76 -11.14
N GLN A 123 24.19 11.61 -10.32
CA GLN A 123 23.38 12.76 -10.75
C GLN A 123 24.20 13.87 -11.42
N LEU A 124 25.52 13.86 -11.27
CA LEU A 124 26.41 14.80 -11.95
C LEU A 124 26.62 14.43 -13.44
N ILE A 125 26.30 13.19 -13.81
CA ILE A 125 26.39 12.71 -15.19
C ILE A 125 25.09 13.03 -15.93
N GLU A 126 25.22 13.60 -17.12
CA GLU A 126 24.07 13.92 -17.97
C GLU A 126 23.26 12.66 -18.31
N GLY A 127 21.94 12.77 -18.27
CA GLY A 127 21.01 11.65 -18.47
C GLY A 127 20.67 10.85 -17.21
N ASN A 128 21.44 10.98 -16.13
CA ASN A 128 21.13 10.34 -14.86
C ASN A 128 20.26 11.25 -13.97
N ALA A 129 18.98 10.89 -13.83
CA ALA A 129 18.07 11.61 -12.95
C ALA A 129 17.20 10.64 -12.12
N TYR A 130 16.84 11.07 -10.92
CA TYR A 130 15.84 10.35 -10.14
C TYR A 130 14.45 10.55 -10.73
N ARG A 131 13.67 9.47 -10.74
CA ARG A 131 12.22 9.56 -10.95
C ARG A 131 11.53 10.00 -9.66
N PHE A 132 11.13 11.27 -9.58
CA PHE A 132 10.48 11.82 -8.40
C PHE A 132 9.03 11.34 -8.30
N LEU A 133 8.74 10.54 -7.27
CA LEU A 133 7.39 10.08 -6.98
C LEU A 133 6.70 11.04 -6.02
N LYS A 134 5.49 11.46 -6.38
CA LYS A 134 4.65 12.31 -5.54
C LYS A 134 4.05 11.49 -4.41
N ASN A 135 4.05 12.05 -3.20
CA ASN A 135 3.31 11.47 -2.09
C ASN A 135 1.86 11.94 -2.16
N GLU A 136 1.03 11.19 -2.85
CA GLU A 136 -0.37 11.52 -3.10
C GLU A 136 -1.30 11.04 -1.98
N PRO A 137 -2.42 11.74 -1.73
CA PRO A 137 -3.44 11.26 -0.81
C PRO A 137 -4.16 10.04 -1.38
N LYS A 138 -4.77 9.23 -0.48
CA LYS A 138 -5.44 7.96 -0.81
C LYS A 138 -6.44 8.12 -1.96
N GLU A 139 -7.22 9.19 -1.93
CA GLU A 139 -8.30 9.46 -2.88
C GLU A 139 -7.75 9.60 -4.31
N LYS A 140 -6.67 10.36 -4.47
CA LYS A 140 -6.00 10.53 -5.77
C LYS A 140 -5.36 9.25 -6.30
N VAL A 141 -4.90 8.37 -5.41
CA VAL A 141 -4.35 7.07 -5.83
C VAL A 141 -5.47 6.19 -6.38
N TRP A 142 -6.65 6.18 -5.75
CA TRP A 142 -7.81 5.45 -6.27
C TRP A 142 -8.32 6.01 -7.58
N GLU A 143 -8.35 7.34 -7.74
CA GLU A 143 -8.67 7.99 -9.02
C GLU A 143 -7.76 7.48 -10.14
N LYS A 144 -6.44 7.45 -9.92
CA LYS A 144 -5.48 6.96 -10.92
C LYS A 144 -5.60 5.48 -11.24
N ILE A 145 -5.94 4.65 -10.24
CA ILE A 145 -6.19 3.22 -10.45
C ILE A 145 -7.43 3.03 -11.35
N ALA A 146 -8.47 3.84 -11.14
CA ALA A 146 -9.70 3.79 -11.93
C ALA A 146 -9.50 4.38 -13.35
N GLU A 147 -8.80 5.50 -13.49
CA GLU A 147 -8.51 6.14 -14.80
C GLU A 147 -7.76 5.20 -15.74
N ARG A 148 -6.80 4.43 -15.20
CA ARG A 148 -6.03 3.46 -15.98
C ARG A 148 -6.89 2.32 -16.55
N GLN A 149 -8.00 1.99 -15.87
CA GLN A 149 -8.92 0.94 -16.30
C GLN A 149 -9.88 1.43 -17.38
N GLY A 150 -10.35 2.68 -17.28
CA GLY A 150 -11.23 3.28 -18.30
C GLY A 150 -10.55 3.55 -19.65
N GLY A 151 -9.21 3.68 -19.68
CA GLY A 151 -8.45 3.93 -20.92
C GLY A 151 -8.21 2.70 -21.81
N ASN A 152 -8.54 1.49 -21.35
CA ASN A 152 -8.32 0.24 -22.09
C ASN A 152 -9.56 -0.26 -22.86
N GLU A 153 -10.72 0.42 -22.75
CA GLU A 153 -11.97 0.00 -23.41
C GLU A 153 -12.15 0.58 -24.84
N ASP A 154 -11.35 1.58 -25.25
CA ASP A 154 -11.50 2.25 -26.57
C ASP A 154 -10.63 1.65 -27.71
N GLY A 155 -10.00 0.49 -27.50
CA GLY A 155 -8.93 -0.01 -28.37
C GLY A 155 -9.19 -1.30 -29.16
N ASN A 156 -10.36 -1.94 -29.06
CA ASN A 156 -10.54 -3.29 -29.64
C ASN A 156 -11.85 -3.50 -30.39
N GLU A 157 -12.25 -2.54 -31.22
CA GLU A 157 -13.38 -2.69 -32.13
C GLU A 157 -13.07 -2.28 -33.57
N GLU A 158 -11.86 -2.54 -34.09
CA GLU A 158 -11.60 -2.39 -35.52
C GLU A 158 -10.43 -3.27 -35.97
N THR A 159 -10.71 -4.53 -36.32
CA THR A 159 -10.15 -5.25 -37.49
C THR A 159 -10.80 -6.63 -37.56
N ARG A 160 -11.96 -6.71 -38.20
CA ARG A 160 -12.51 -7.96 -38.71
C ARG A 160 -13.19 -7.69 -40.05
N GLN A 161 -12.38 -7.64 -41.10
CA GLN A 161 -12.77 -7.91 -42.48
C GLN A 161 -11.68 -8.76 -43.12
#